data_AF-A0A0B7AED2-F1
#
_entry.id   AF-A0A0B7AED2-F1
#
_cell.length_a   1.000
_cell.length_b   1.000
_cell.length_c   1.000
_cell.angle_alpha   90.00
_cell.angle_beta   90.00
_cell.angle_gamma   90.00
#
_symmetry.space_group_name_H-M   'P 1'
#
loop_
_entity.id
_entity.type
_entity.pdbx_description
1 polymer ?
#
loop_
_entity_poly.entity_id
_entity_poly.type
_entity_poly.pdbx_seq_one_letter_code
_entity_poly.pdbx_strand_id
1 'polypeptide(L)'
;LSNPADFLHHMTINFNGYPGLNCRNARNATVDETTLDIHCDLRTKVQYVTLKGEGVKHLCSIYISGGRNVALRQHTIQSSTYIKDGHPYSSSKSVDGNTNGDFY
;
A
#
# COMPACT_ATOMS: atom_id res chain seq x y z
N LEU A 1 -1.51 33.42 -13.05
CA LEU A 1 -2.14 32.08 -12.98
C LEU A 1 -1.16 31.20 -12.23
N SER A 2 -1.51 30.72 -11.04
CA SER A 2 -0.66 29.80 -10.28
C SER A 2 -0.55 28.48 -11.03
N ASN A 3 0.64 27.88 -11.02
CA ASN A 3 0.88 26.59 -11.65
C ASN A 3 0.05 25.50 -10.92
N PRO A 4 -0.79 24.70 -11.61
CA PRO A 4 -1.57 23.63 -11.00
C PRO A 4 -0.73 22.68 -10.13
N ALA A 5 0.53 22.45 -10.51
CA ALA A 5 1.46 21.59 -9.78
C ALA A 5 1.79 22.10 -8.37
N ASP A 6 1.68 23.42 -8.13
CA ASP A 6 2.05 24.04 -6.85
C ASP A 6 1.05 23.65 -5.73
N PHE A 7 -0.22 23.44 -6.10
CA PHE A 7 -1.26 23.08 -5.14
C PHE A 7 -1.08 21.69 -4.54
N LEU A 8 -0.45 20.76 -5.25
CA LEU A 8 -0.19 19.41 -4.75
C LEU A 8 0.78 19.42 -3.57
N HIS A 9 1.68 20.40 -3.51
CA HIS A 9 2.60 20.59 -2.40
C HIS A 9 1.98 21.33 -1.20
N HIS A 10 0.78 21.91 -1.36
CA HIS A 10 0.03 22.58 -0.28
C HIS A 10 -0.91 21.62 0.47
N MET A 11 -0.52 20.35 0.56
CA MET A 11 -1.21 19.32 1.31
C MET A 11 -0.27 18.63 2.29
N THR A 12 -0.84 18.18 3.40
CA THR A 12 -0.15 17.38 4.41
C THR A 12 -0.95 16.11 4.68
N ILE A 13 -0.23 15.01 4.92
CA ILE A 13 -0.82 13.70 5.22
C ILE A 13 -0.54 13.36 6.68
N ASN A 14 -1.60 13.09 7.44
CA ASN A 14 -1.51 12.55 8.79
C ASN A 14 -2.13 11.16 8.83
N PHE A 15 -1.41 10.23 9.46
CA PHE A 15 -1.88 8.88 9.69
C PHE A 15 -2.40 8.78 11.13
N ASN A 16 -3.68 8.45 11.30
CA ASN A 16 -4.31 8.34 12.62
C ASN A 16 -4.63 6.87 12.94
N GLY A 17 -4.48 6.48 14.19
CA GLY A 17 -4.80 5.13 14.69
C GLY A 17 -4.04 4.77 15.96
N TYR A 18 -2.73 4.53 15.83
CA TYR A 18 -1.86 4.16 16.95
C TYR A 18 -0.92 5.30 17.38
N PRO A 19 -0.60 5.45 18.68
CA PRO A 19 0.39 6.41 19.14
C PRO A 19 1.76 6.10 18.51
N GLY A 20 2.35 7.11 17.85
CA GLY A 20 3.65 6.99 17.17
C GLY A 20 3.58 6.76 15.65
N LEU A 21 2.38 6.76 15.05
CA LEU A 21 2.18 6.63 13.60
C LEU A 21 2.57 7.91 12.85
N ASN A 22 3.88 8.15 12.71
CA ASN A 22 4.42 9.34 12.05
C ASN A 22 5.20 8.94 10.79
N CYS A 23 4.86 9.56 9.66
CA CYS A 23 5.64 9.41 8.45
C CYS A 23 6.90 10.29 8.51
N ARG A 24 7.93 9.80 9.21
CA ARG A 24 9.19 10.55 9.41
C ARG A 24 10.04 10.64 8.14
N ASN A 25 10.00 9.61 7.31
CA ASN A 25 10.77 9.52 6.07
C ASN A 25 9.84 9.55 4.86
N ALA A 26 8.99 10.59 4.79
CA ALA A 26 8.12 10.79 3.64
C ALA A 26 8.98 10.97 2.38
N ARG A 27 8.71 10.16 1.35
CA ARG A 27 9.32 10.30 0.04
C ARG A 27 8.25 10.79 -0.92
N ASN A 28 8.42 12.03 -1.36
CA ASN A 28 7.48 12.67 -2.25
C ASN A 28 8.08 12.62 -3.67
N ALA A 29 7.30 12.15 -4.63
CA ALA A 29 7.69 12.09 -6.03
C ALA A 29 6.58 12.69 -6.89
N THR A 30 6.92 13.72 -7.66
CA THR A 30 6.03 14.25 -8.69
C THR A 30 6.14 13.34 -9.91
N VAL A 31 5.09 12.57 -10.20
CA VAL A 31 5.06 11.63 -11.33
C VAL A 31 4.82 12.39 -12.64
N ASP A 32 3.96 13.42 -12.58
CA ASP A 32 3.66 14.37 -13.64
C ASP A 32 3.13 15.69 -13.06
N GLU A 33 2.70 16.64 -13.89
CA GLU A 33 2.21 17.96 -13.46
C GLU A 33 0.94 17.92 -12.56
N THR A 34 0.27 16.77 -12.50
CA THR A 34 -1.01 16.56 -11.82
C THR A 34 -0.99 15.44 -10.77
N THR A 35 0.12 14.71 -10.66
CA THR A 35 0.22 13.52 -9.82
C THR A 35 1.40 13.65 -8.85
N LEU A 36 1.09 13.66 -7.55
CA LEU A 36 2.05 13.60 -6.45
C LEU A 36 1.92 12.27 -5.72
N ASP A 37 2.96 11.45 -5.79
CA ASP A 37 3.09 10.23 -5.00
C ASP A 37 3.79 10.51 -3.68
N ILE A 38 3.18 10.07 -2.59
CA ILE A 38 3.74 10.21 -1.23
C ILE A 38 3.87 8.81 -0.63
N HIS A 39 5.11 8.37 -0.45
CA HIS A 39 5.44 7.09 0.15
C HIS A 39 5.92 7.27 1.60
N CYS A 40 5.40 6.42 2.48
CA CYS A 40 5.70 6.44 3.91
C CYS A 40 6.08 5.05 4.41
N ASP A 41 7.27 4.92 5.00
CA ASP A 41 7.76 3.67 5.58
C ASP A 41 7.12 3.44 6.97
N LEU A 42 5.87 2.96 6.99
CA LEU A 42 5.15 2.59 8.20
C LEU A 42 5.13 1.07 8.37
N ARG A 43 5.41 0.59 9.59
CA ARG A 43 5.42 -0.86 9.93
C ARG A 43 4.13 -1.36 10.55
N THR A 44 3.17 -0.47 10.75
CA THR A 44 1.93 -0.73 11.48
C THR A 44 0.73 -0.49 10.60
N LYS A 45 -0.38 -1.19 10.88
CA LYS A 45 -1.62 -1.04 10.14
C LYS A 45 -2.16 0.38 10.29
N VAL A 46 -2.34 1.06 9.16
CA VAL A 46 -3.01 2.36 9.07
C VAL A 46 -4.51 2.11 9.03
N GLN A 47 -5.27 2.79 9.89
CA GLN A 47 -6.74 2.73 9.89
C GLN A 47 -7.35 3.97 9.24
N TYR A 48 -6.75 5.13 9.49
CA TYR A 48 -7.24 6.41 8.99
C TYR A 48 -6.12 7.22 8.36
N VAL A 49 -6.41 7.79 7.19
CA VAL A 49 -5.55 8.78 6.52
C VAL A 49 -6.32 10.09 6.51
N THR A 50 -5.68 11.16 6.96
CA THR A 50 -6.26 12.51 6.98
C THR A 50 -5.40 13.43 6.13
N LEU A 51 -5.98 13.91 5.03
CA LEU A 51 -5.41 14.95 4.17
C LEU A 51 -5.85 16.32 4.69
N LYS A 52 -4.90 17.27 4.80
CA LYS A 52 -5.17 18.65 5.23
C LYS A 52 -4.41 19.63 4.33
N GLY A 53 -4.92 20.86 4.22
CA GLY A 53 -4.31 21.94 3.45
C GLY A 53 -5.21 22.45 2.33
N GLU A 54 -4.81 23.52 1.66
CA GLU A 54 -5.61 24.17 0.61
C GLU A 54 -5.67 23.31 -0.66
N GLY A 55 -4.60 22.59 -0.97
CA GLY A 55 -4.53 21.70 -2.14
C GLY A 55 -5.58 20.60 -2.17
N VAL A 56 -6.13 20.20 -1.00
CA VAL A 56 -7.13 19.13 -0.88
C VAL A 56 -8.39 19.44 -1.70
N LYS A 57 -8.76 20.72 -1.81
CA LYS A 57 -9.95 21.16 -2.56
C LYS A 57 -9.81 20.96 -4.08
N HIS A 58 -8.59 20.73 -4.56
CA HIS A 58 -8.25 20.61 -5.97
C HIS A 58 -7.95 19.16 -6.38
N LEU A 59 -8.10 18.19 -5.47
CA LEU A 59 -7.89 16.77 -5.77
C LEU A 59 -9.00 16.22 -6.66
N CYS A 60 -8.61 15.66 -7.81
CA CYS A 60 -9.53 14.94 -8.68
C CYS A 60 -9.68 13.46 -8.28
N SER A 61 -8.61 12.86 -7.75
CA SER A 61 -8.58 11.45 -7.35
C SER A 61 -7.58 11.24 -6.22
N ILE A 62 -7.76 10.16 -5.46
CA ILE A 62 -6.85 9.72 -4.41
C ILE A 62 -6.66 8.21 -4.56
N TYR A 63 -5.40 7.78 -4.60
CA TYR A 63 -5.04 6.36 -4.58
C TYR A 63 -4.25 6.05 -3.30
N ILE A 64 -4.72 5.11 -2.50
CA ILE A 64 -4.07 4.69 -1.25
C ILE A 64 -3.69 3.22 -1.37
N SER A 65 -2.40 2.94 -1.14
CA SER A 65 -1.86 1.58 -1.14
C SER A 65 -1.07 1.31 0.13
N GLY A 66 -1.22 0.11 0.69
CA GLY A 66 -0.36 -0.40 1.77
C GLY A 66 0.98 -0.96 1.27
N GLY A 67 1.30 -0.73 -0.01
CA GLY A 67 2.42 -1.34 -0.70
C GLY A 67 2.01 -2.53 -1.58
N ARG A 68 2.98 -3.06 -2.31
CA ARG A 68 2.81 -4.22 -3.20
C ARG A 68 3.31 -5.48 -2.49
N ASN A 69 2.47 -6.50 -2.39
CA ASN A 69 2.95 -7.84 -2.05
C ASN A 69 3.76 -8.38 -3.24
N VAL A 70 5.09 -8.28 -3.17
CA VAL A 70 5.98 -8.71 -4.24
C VAL A 70 6.01 -10.23 -4.42
N ALA A 71 5.58 -11.00 -3.42
CA ALA A 71 5.51 -12.45 -3.49
C ALA A 71 4.23 -12.94 -4.19
N LEU A 72 3.19 -12.09 -4.27
CA LEU A 72 1.89 -12.46 -4.87
C LEU A 72 2.08 -13.01 -6.29
N ARG A 73 1.59 -14.23 -6.51
CA ARG A 73 1.65 -15.00 -7.76
C ARG A 73 3.06 -15.24 -8.31
N GLN A 74 4.10 -15.11 -7.48
CA GLN A 74 5.45 -15.46 -7.90
C GLN A 74 5.64 -16.97 -7.99
N HIS A 75 6.68 -17.39 -8.69
CA HIS A 75 7.08 -18.79 -8.73
C HIS A 75 7.49 -19.27 -7.33
N THR A 76 7.13 -20.51 -6.97
CA THR A 76 7.43 -21.10 -5.66
C THR A 76 8.01 -22.49 -5.81
N ILE A 77 8.82 -22.90 -4.83
CA ILE A 77 9.41 -24.23 -4.75
C ILE A 77 9.22 -24.72 -3.31
N GLN A 78 8.95 -26.02 -3.16
CA GLN A 78 8.97 -26.72 -1.88
C GLN A 78 9.71 -28.05 -2.02
N SER A 79 10.27 -28.57 -0.92
CA SER A 79 11.02 -29.82 -0.91
C SER A 79 10.18 -31.04 -1.25
N SER A 80 8.90 -31.03 -0.86
CA SER A 80 7.93 -32.08 -1.14
C SER A 80 6.51 -31.53 -1.05
N THR A 81 5.54 -32.22 -1.66
CA THR A 81 4.12 -31.86 -1.60
C THR A 81 3.36 -32.88 -0.78
N TYR A 82 2.79 -32.45 0.34
CA TYR A 82 1.86 -33.26 1.12
C TYR A 82 0.49 -33.29 0.41
N ILE A 83 -0.15 -34.45 0.41
CA ILE A 83 -1.48 -34.66 -0.17
C ILE A 83 -2.38 -35.24 0.91
N LYS A 84 -3.53 -34.61 1.15
CA LYS A 84 -4.56 -35.09 2.09
C LYS A 84 -5.88 -35.13 1.37
N ASP A 85 -6.59 -36.27 1.42
CA ASP A 85 -7.93 -36.41 0.82
C ASP A 85 -7.98 -36.06 -0.69
N GLY A 86 -6.87 -36.26 -1.41
CA GLY A 86 -6.73 -35.89 -2.83
C GLY A 86 -6.35 -34.42 -3.09
N HIS A 87 -6.25 -33.60 -2.04
CA HIS A 87 -5.87 -32.19 -2.12
C HIS A 87 -4.35 -31.99 -1.92
N PRO A 88 -3.63 -31.44 -2.91
CA PRO A 88 -2.21 -31.14 -2.77
C PRO A 88 -2.00 -29.80 -2.06
N TYR A 89 -1.16 -29.80 -1.02
CA TYR A 89 -0.72 -28.59 -0.34
C TYR A 89 0.49 -28.03 -1.10
N SER A 90 0.21 -27.43 -2.26
CA SER A 90 1.22 -26.92 -3.18
C SER A 90 1.77 -25.57 -2.72
N SER A 91 3.06 -25.33 -2.97
CA SER A 91 3.75 -24.10 -2.56
C SER A 91 3.12 -22.83 -3.13
N SER A 92 2.44 -22.94 -4.28
CA SER A 92 1.70 -21.84 -4.92
C SER A 92 0.60 -21.24 -4.05
N LYS A 93 0.02 -22.01 -3.12
CA LYS A 93 -1.01 -21.54 -2.18
C LYS A 93 -0.47 -20.49 -1.21
N SER A 94 0.84 -20.46 -0.94
CA SER A 94 1.44 -19.43 -0.08
C SER A 94 1.48 -18.03 -0.70
N VAL A 95 1.24 -17.94 -2.02
CA VAL A 95 1.35 -16.69 -2.79
C VAL A 95 0.11 -16.42 -3.64
N ASP A 96 -1.01 -17.09 -3.40
CA ASP A 96 -2.23 -16.92 -4.19
C ASP A 96 -3.08 -15.71 -3.75
N GLY A 97 -2.75 -15.11 -2.61
CA GLY A 97 -3.45 -13.97 -2.01
C GLY A 97 -4.63 -14.35 -1.12
N ASN A 98 -4.85 -15.65 -0.89
CA ASN A 98 -5.83 -16.15 0.05
C ASN A 98 -5.20 -16.29 1.45
N THR A 99 -5.75 -15.59 2.44
CA THR A 99 -5.28 -15.64 3.83
C THR A 99 -6.08 -16.62 4.70
N ASN A 100 -6.90 -17.48 4.09
CA ASN A 100 -7.61 -18.53 4.83
C ASN A 100 -6.61 -19.51 5.47
N GLY A 101 -6.82 -19.86 6.74
CA GLY A 101 -6.02 -20.86 7.45
C GLY A 101 -6.28 -22.30 7.00
N ASP A 102 -7.32 -22.48 6.19
CA ASP A 102 -7.69 -23.72 5.52
C ASP A 102 -7.09 -23.76 4.10
N PHE A 103 -5.99 -24.50 3.95
CA PHE A 103 -5.13 -24.48 2.74
C PHE A 103 -5.51 -25.51 1.65
N TYR A 104 -6.73 -26.05 1.71
CA TYR A 104 -7.23 -27.13 0.84
C TYR A 104 -7.45 -26.69 -0.63
#